data_AF-A0A3D5I1L3-F1
#
_entry.id   AF-A0A3D5I1L3-F1
#
_cell.length_a   1.000
_cell.length_b   1.000
_cell.length_c   1.000
_cell.angle_alpha   90.00
_cell.angle_beta   90.00
_cell.angle_gamma   90.00
#
_symmetry.space_group_name_H-M   'P 1'
#
loop_
_entity.id
_entity.type
_entity.pdbx_description
1 polymer ?
#
loop_
_entity_poly.entity_id
_entity_poly.type
_entity_poly.pdbx_seq_one_letter_code
_entity_poly.pdbx_strand_id
1 'polypeptide(L)'
;MEASTSSALTPLLHAADAWQEVALLLPVLIGLEIVLSADNAIALAAIARKQPDPAAQQRALNLGLVFALLFRVVLILAAQWVLNFRPLMGAGAVYLLWLC
;
A
#
# COMPACT_ATOMS: atom_id res chain seq x y z
N MET A 1 18.19 -34.05 29.39
CA MET A 1 17.28 -34.04 28.22
C MET A 1 16.53 -32.71 28.08
N GLU A 2 17.04 -31.61 28.65
CA GLU A 2 16.43 -30.26 28.55
C GLU A 2 17.12 -29.38 27.48
N ALA A 3 18.39 -29.65 27.13
CA ALA A 3 19.10 -28.92 26.09
C ALA A 3 18.50 -29.10 24.68
N SER A 4 17.88 -30.26 24.42
CA SER A 4 17.24 -30.56 23.13
C SER A 4 15.87 -29.89 22.96
N THR A 5 15.16 -29.58 24.05
CA THR A 5 13.85 -28.92 24.00
C THR A 5 14.00 -27.40 23.90
N SER A 6 14.98 -26.79 24.59
CA SER A 6 15.23 -25.34 24.48
C SER A 6 15.66 -24.88 23.08
N SER A 7 16.45 -25.70 22.37
CA SER A 7 16.87 -25.42 20.99
C SER A 7 15.75 -25.59 19.96
N ALA A 8 14.72 -26.40 20.26
CA ALA A 8 13.58 -26.60 19.39
C ALA A 8 12.50 -25.51 19.58
N LEU A 9 12.41 -24.93 20.78
CA LEU A 9 11.42 -23.90 21.13
C LEU A 9 11.79 -22.49 20.63
N THR A 10 13.09 -22.17 20.58
CA THR A 10 13.59 -20.86 20.11
C THR A 10 13.16 -20.48 18.68
N PRO A 11 13.28 -21.35 17.65
CA PRO A 11 12.80 -21.01 16.31
C PRO A 11 11.27 -20.94 16.23
N LEU A 12 10.55 -21.70 17.06
CA LEU A 12 9.08 -21.65 17.13
C LEU A 12 8.56 -20.36 17.78
N LEU A 13 9.25 -19.87 18.81
CA LEU A 13 8.96 -18.57 19.43
C LEU A 13 9.20 -17.43 18.43
N HIS A 14 10.34 -17.45 17.73
CA HIS A 14 10.65 -16.41 16.74
C HIS A 14 9.65 -16.38 15.57
N ALA A 15 9.17 -17.56 15.15
CA ALA A 15 8.09 -17.66 14.16
C ALA A 15 6.78 -17.08 14.73
N ALA A 16 6.41 -17.43 15.97
CA ALA A 16 5.20 -16.91 16.62
C ALA A 16 5.24 -15.39 16.79
N ASP A 17 6.38 -14.81 17.15
CA ASP A 17 6.57 -13.36 17.25
C ASP A 17 6.39 -12.68 15.88
N ALA A 18 6.94 -13.26 14.81
CA ALA A 18 6.72 -12.74 13.44
C ALA A 18 5.24 -12.79 13.03
N TRP A 19 4.51 -13.85 13.38
CA TRP A 19 3.06 -13.93 13.15
C TRP A 19 2.29 -12.89 13.95
N GLN A 20 2.74 -12.58 15.17
CA GLN A 20 2.13 -11.55 16.02
C GLN A 20 2.36 -10.14 15.45
N GLU A 21 3.57 -9.84 14.98
CA GLU A 21 3.89 -8.58 14.31
C GLU A 21 3.06 -8.39 13.04
N VAL A 22 2.98 -9.41 12.19
CA VAL A 22 2.18 -9.35 10.96
C VAL A 22 0.69 -9.21 11.30
N ALA A 23 0.18 -9.89 12.33
CA ALA A 23 -1.20 -9.77 12.77
C ALA A 23 -1.53 -8.35 13.30
N LEU A 24 -0.56 -7.66 13.92
CA LEU A 24 -0.72 -6.27 14.38
C LEU A 24 -0.57 -5.26 13.23
N LEU A 25 0.29 -5.53 12.25
CA LEU A 25 0.50 -4.66 11.08
C LEU A 25 -0.60 -4.80 10.03
N LEU A 26 -1.18 -6.00 9.88
CA LEU A 26 -2.23 -6.30 8.89
C LEU A 26 -3.42 -5.32 8.94
N PRO A 27 -4.02 -5.03 10.10
CA PRO A 27 -5.13 -4.07 10.19
C PRO A 27 -4.75 -2.68 9.69
N VAL A 28 -3.54 -2.21 10.03
CA VAL A 28 -3.03 -0.90 9.60
C VAL A 28 -2.80 -0.90 8.09
N LEU A 29 -2.17 -1.95 7.57
CA LEU A 29 -1.88 -2.09 6.14
C LEU A 29 -3.17 -2.18 5.33
N ILE A 30 -4.15 -2.96 5.78
CA ILE A 30 -5.48 -3.07 5.17
C ILE A 30 -6.19 -1.72 5.23
N GLY A 31 -6.17 -1.02 6.36
CA GLY A 31 -6.76 0.31 6.49
C GLY A 31 -6.14 1.32 5.52
N LEU A 32 -4.81 1.35 5.45
CA LEU A 32 -4.08 2.22 4.54
C LEU A 32 -4.36 1.87 3.08
N GLU A 33 -4.44 0.59 2.76
CA GLU A 33 -4.78 0.07 1.43
C GLU A 33 -6.19 0.48 1.00
N ILE A 34 -7.17 0.38 1.92
CA ILE A 34 -8.55 0.79 1.68
C ILE A 34 -8.63 2.29 1.42
N VAL A 35 -8.01 3.12 2.26
CA VAL A 35 -8.01 4.58 2.08
C VAL A 35 -7.38 4.97 0.75
N LEU A 36 -6.21 4.42 0.43
CA LEU A 36 -5.49 4.70 -0.81
C LEU A 36 -6.24 4.18 -2.07
N SER A 37 -6.96 3.06 -1.93
CA SER A 37 -7.76 2.47 -3.03
C SER A 37 -9.09 3.19 -3.22
N ALA A 38 -9.68 3.73 -2.16
CA ALA A 38 -10.97 4.40 -2.20
C ALA A 38 -10.96 5.66 -3.08
N ASP A 39 -9.95 6.52 -2.94
CA ASP A 39 -9.86 7.76 -3.73
C ASP A 39 -9.85 7.49 -5.24
N ASN A 40 -9.09 6.48 -5.67
CA ASN A 40 -8.97 6.09 -7.08
C ASN A 40 -10.24 5.40 -7.61
N ALA A 41 -10.88 4.55 -6.82
CA ALA A 41 -12.14 3.89 -7.20
C ALA A 41 -13.31 4.88 -7.28
N ILE A 42 -13.37 5.86 -6.37
CA ILE A 42 -14.40 6.91 -6.35
C ILE A 42 -14.26 7.83 -7.56
N ALA A 43 -13.04 8.24 -7.94
CA ALA A 43 -12.81 9.05 -9.12
C ALA A 43 -13.27 8.33 -10.40
N LEU A 44 -12.94 7.05 -10.55
CA LEU A 44 -13.39 6.22 -11.67
C LEU A 44 -14.91 6.04 -11.70
N ALA A 45 -15.52 5.76 -10.55
CA ALA A 45 -16.97 5.66 -10.43
C ALA A 45 -17.66 6.99 -10.78
N ALA A 46 -17.12 8.13 -10.34
CA ALA A 46 -17.66 9.45 -10.64
C ALA A 46 -17.62 9.78 -12.14
N ILE A 47 -16.52 9.42 -12.82
CA ILE A 47 -16.36 9.64 -14.27
C ILE A 47 -17.25 8.67 -15.06
N ALA A 48 -17.29 7.39 -14.68
CA ALA A 48 -18.07 6.36 -15.39
C ALA A 48 -19.60 6.53 -15.24
N ARG A 49 -20.07 7.12 -14.13
CA ARG A 49 -21.51 7.39 -13.88
C ARG A 49 -22.16 8.32 -14.90
N LYS A 50 -21.38 9.01 -15.74
CA LYS A 50 -21.90 9.93 -16.78
C LYS A 50 -22.34 9.22 -18.07
N GLN A 51 -22.13 7.91 -18.19
CA GLN A 51 -22.44 7.15 -19.39
C GLN A 51 -23.80 6.43 -19.26
N PRO A 52 -24.77 6.68 -20.16
CA PRO A 52 -26.10 6.06 -20.10
C PRO A 52 -26.16 4.61 -20.59
N ASP A 53 -25.13 4.15 -21.31
CA ASP A 53 -25.04 2.79 -21.86
C ASP A 53 -24.14 1.89 -20.98
N PRO A 54 -24.67 0.78 -20.41
CA PRO A 54 -23.92 -0.11 -19.53
C PRO A 54 -22.65 -0.71 -20.17
N ALA A 55 -22.64 -0.91 -21.49
CA ALA A 55 -21.45 -1.44 -22.18
C ALA A 55 -20.30 -0.40 -22.23
N ALA A 56 -20.64 0.87 -22.44
CA ALA A 56 -19.65 1.96 -22.46
C ALA A 56 -19.15 2.26 -21.04
N GLN A 57 -20.00 2.15 -20.03
CA GLN A 57 -19.61 2.26 -18.62
C GLN A 57 -18.60 1.19 -18.20
N GLN A 58 -18.83 -0.08 -18.57
CA GLN A 58 -17.87 -1.17 -18.28
C GLN A 58 -16.51 -0.94 -18.95
N ARG A 59 -16.50 -0.43 -20.20
CA ARG A 59 -15.25 -0.09 -20.89
C ARG A 59 -14.51 1.03 -20.17
N ALA A 60 -15.20 2.09 -19.77
CA ALA A 60 -14.62 3.20 -19.03
C ALA A 60 -14.05 2.73 -17.67
N LEU A 61 -14.78 1.85 -16.97
CA LEU A 61 -14.32 1.25 -15.71
C LEU A 61 -13.06 0.39 -15.91
N ASN A 62 -13.04 -0.49 -16.92
CA ASN A 62 -11.87 -1.33 -17.20
C ASN A 62 -10.64 -0.50 -17.58
N LEU A 63 -10.80 0.51 -18.44
CA LEU A 63 -9.72 1.42 -18.84
C LEU A 63 -9.21 2.21 -17.63
N GLY A 64 -10.14 2.65 -16.78
CA GLY A 64 -9.84 3.29 -15.52
C GLY A 64 -9.05 2.41 -14.55
N LEU A 65 -9.47 1.15 -14.38
CA LEU A 65 -8.80 0.16 -13.53
C LEU A 65 -7.37 -0.10 -13.99
N VAL A 66 -7.17 -0.26 -15.30
CA VAL A 66 -5.84 -0.42 -15.91
C VAL A 66 -4.97 0.80 -15.65
N PHE A 67 -5.51 2.00 -15.85
CA PHE A 67 -4.78 3.24 -15.60
C PHE A 67 -4.43 3.42 -14.12
N ALA A 68 -5.37 3.14 -13.21
CA ALA A 68 -5.15 3.21 -11.77
C ALA A 68 -4.05 2.25 -11.30
N LEU A 69 -4.05 1.02 -11.80
CA LEU A 69 -3.00 0.04 -11.50
C LEU A 69 -1.64 0.51 -12.03
N LEU A 70 -1.61 1.04 -13.26
CA LEU A 70 -0.38 1.54 -13.87
C LEU A 70 0.19 2.74 -13.10
N PHE A 71 -0.66 3.71 -12.75
CA PHE A 71 -0.27 4.87 -11.95
C PHE A 71 0.28 4.44 -10.59
N ARG A 72 -0.34 3.44 -9.98
CA ARG A 72 0.13 2.87 -8.71
C ARG A 72 1.53 2.30 -8.82
N VAL A 73 1.81 1.49 -9.84
CA VAL A 73 3.15 0.93 -10.07
C VAL A 73 4.18 2.03 -10.31
N VAL A 74 3.82 3.04 -11.11
CA VAL A 74 4.69 4.20 -11.36
C VAL A 74 4.99 4.96 -10.07
N LEU A 75 4.00 5.23 -9.22
CA LEU A 75 4.22 5.90 -7.94
C LEU A 75 5.09 5.08 -7.00
N ILE A 76 4.92 3.76 -6.93
CA ILE A 76 5.77 2.90 -6.11
C ILE A 76 7.23 2.95 -6.60
N LEU A 77 7.45 2.83 -7.90
CA LEU A 77 8.79 2.92 -8.50
C LEU A 77 9.40 4.31 -8.29
N ALA A 78 8.60 5.38 -8.45
CA ALA A 78 9.04 6.74 -8.19
C ALA A 78 9.39 6.94 -6.71
N ALA A 79 8.59 6.41 -5.78
CA ALA A 79 8.87 6.46 -4.35
C ALA A 79 10.17 5.73 -4.00
N GLN A 80 10.41 4.55 -4.57
CA GLN A 80 11.67 3.82 -4.41
C GLN A 80 12.86 4.65 -4.92
N TRP A 81 12.72 5.31 -6.08
CA TRP A 81 13.74 6.21 -6.60
C TRP A 81 13.98 7.39 -5.65
N VAL A 82 12.91 8.09 -5.24
CA VAL A 82 12.94 9.23 -4.31
C VAL A 82 13.61 8.88 -2.98
N LEU A 83 13.29 7.73 -2.39
CA LEU A 83 13.88 7.27 -1.13
C LEU A 83 15.39 7.02 -1.22
N ASN A 84 15.89 6.67 -2.41
CA ASN A 84 17.33 6.49 -2.62
C ASN A 84 18.09 7.82 -2.67
N PHE A 85 17.41 8.94 -2.94
CA PHE A 85 18.02 10.27 -2.92
C PHE A 85 17.99 10.87 -1.51
N ARG A 86 19.05 10.63 -0.74
CA ARG A 86 19.27 11.22 0.60
C ARG A 86 18.96 12.74 0.72
N PRO A 87 19.38 13.63 -0.20
CA PRO A 87 19.08 15.06 -0.09
C PRO A 87 17.59 15.38 -0.29
N LEU A 88 16.89 14.61 -1.11
CA LEU A 88 15.46 14.79 -1.37
C LEU A 88 14.63 14.44 -0.13
N MET A 89 15.03 13.39 0.60
CA MET A 89 14.43 13.02 1.88
C MET A 89 14.63 14.11 2.95
N GLY A 90 15.83 14.73 2.99
CA GLY A 90 16.11 15.86 3.87
C GLY A 90 15.26 17.10 3.55
N ALA A 91 15.12 17.44 2.27
CA ALA A 91 14.26 18.54 1.83
C ALA A 91 12.78 18.28 2.16
N GLY A 92 12.31 17.04 1.98
CA GLY A 92 10.96 16.63 2.36
C GLY A 92 10.69 16.76 3.86
N ALA A 93 11.65 16.38 4.71
CA ALA A 93 11.55 16.53 6.16
C ALA A 93 11.51 18.00 6.59
N VAL A 94 12.34 18.86 5.99
CA VAL A 94 12.32 20.30 6.24
C VAL A 94 10.99 20.92 5.79
N TYR A 95 10.47 20.51 4.63
CA TYR A 95 9.18 20.99 4.13
C TYR A 95 8.03 20.60 5.08
N LEU A 96 8.02 19.38 5.60
CA LEU A 96 7.02 18.93 6.57
C LEU A 96 7.11 19.69 7.90
N LEU A 97 8.32 20.00 8.39
CA LEU A 97 8.53 20.85 9.57
C LEU A 97 8.07 22.31 9.37
N TRP A 98 8.10 22.81 8.13
CA TRP A 98 7.58 24.15 7.81
C TRP A 98 6.05 24.18 7.71
N LEU A 99 5.44 23.09 7.24
CA LEU A 99 3.99 22.97 7.11
C LEU A 99 3.29 22.67 8.44
N CYS A 100 4.05 22.18 9.44
CA CYS A 100 3.59 21.83 10.77
C CYS A 100 3.69 23.02 11.73
#